data_AF-A0A933UCQ5-F1
#
_entry.id   AF-A0A933UCQ5-F1
#
_cell.length_a   1.000
_cell.length_b   1.000
_cell.length_c   1.000
_cell.angle_alpha   90.00
_cell.angle_beta   90.00
_cell.angle_gamma   90.00
#
_symmetry.space_group_name_H-M   'P 1'
#
loop_
_entity.id
_entity.type
_entity.pdbx_description
1 polymer ?
#
loop_
_entity_poly.entity_id
_entity_poly.type
_entity_poly.pdbx_seq_one_letter_code
_entity_poly.pdbx_strand_id
1 'polypeptide(L)'
;MNRSKPWLLTALVLAVFLLHQDFWNWSKADPLVLGFLPVGLAYHAAYCALAALMMLVLVKLAWPADLDRIESRLEDERRPPQP
;
A
#
# COMPACT_ATOMS: atom_id res chain seq x y z
N MET A 1 1.07 -21.54 13.23
CA MET A 1 1.01 -20.47 12.21
C MET A 1 0.89 -19.11 12.91
N ASN A 2 1.99 -18.38 12.86
CA ASN A 2 2.26 -17.06 13.42
C ASN A 2 1.19 -16.02 13.04
N ARG A 3 0.23 -15.84 13.96
CA ARG A 3 -0.94 -14.94 13.92
C ARG A 3 -0.57 -13.46 14.08
N SER A 4 0.72 -13.12 13.95
CA SER A 4 1.30 -11.79 14.15
C SER A 4 1.52 -10.99 12.86
N LYS A 5 1.31 -11.58 11.68
CA LYS A 5 1.39 -10.92 10.37
C LYS A 5 0.44 -9.73 10.16
N PRO A 6 -0.85 -9.78 10.57
CA PRO A 6 -1.74 -8.64 10.33
C PRO A 6 -1.33 -7.41 11.14
N TRP A 7 -0.76 -7.60 12.34
CA TRP A 7 -0.34 -6.50 13.20
C TRP A 7 0.82 -5.70 12.61
N LEU A 8 1.75 -6.38 11.92
CA LEU A 8 2.83 -5.74 11.16
C LEU A 8 2.28 -4.91 9.98
N LEU A 9 1.28 -5.42 9.27
CA LEU A 9 0.63 -4.69 8.17
C LEU A 9 -0.14 -3.48 8.71
N THR A 10 -0.88 -3.64 9.81
CA THR A 10 -1.60 -2.53 10.45
C THR A 10 -0.63 -1.48 10.99
N ALA A 11 0.48 -1.87 11.60
CA ALA A 11 1.52 -0.96 12.07
C ALA A 11 2.19 -0.21 10.91
N LEU A 12 2.44 -0.87 9.78
CA LEU A 12 2.96 -0.24 8.57
C LEU A 12 1.99 0.81 8.02
N VAL A 13 0.69 0.48 7.93
CA VAL A 13 -0.35 1.40 7.45
C VAL A 13 -0.51 2.59 8.41
N LEU A 14 -0.51 2.36 9.72
CA LEU A 14 -0.54 3.42 10.73
C LEU A 14 0.70 4.32 10.66
N ALA A 15 1.88 3.73 10.47
CA ALA A 15 3.12 4.49 10.31
C ALA A 15 3.07 5.37 9.05
N VAL A 16 2.60 4.83 7.92
CA VAL A 16 2.39 5.60 6.68
C VAL A 16 1.32 6.68 6.88
N PHE A 17 0.24 6.40 7.62
CA PHE A 17 -0.81 7.38 7.91
C PHE A 17 -0.30 8.53 8.79
N LEU A 18 0.48 8.23 9.83
CA LEU A 18 1.12 9.24 10.67
C LEU A 18 2.19 10.02 9.90
N LEU A 19 2.92 9.35 8.99
CA LEU A 19 3.87 9.99 8.08
C LEU A 19 3.15 10.89 7.06
N HIS A 20 1.91 10.56 6.68
CA HIS A 20 1.07 11.41 5.85
C HIS A 20 0.57 12.66 6.58
N GLN A 21 0.52 12.63 7.92
CA GLN A 21 0.23 13.80 8.72
C GLN A 21 1.43 14.75 8.64
N ASP A 22 1.46 15.51 7.55
CA ASP A 22 2.49 16.43 7.10
C ASP A 22 2.53 17.69 8.00
N PHE A 23 2.68 17.49 9.31
CA PHE A 23 2.75 18.55 10.32
C PHE A 23 4.19 18.89 10.74
N TRP A 24 5.19 18.12 10.30
CA TRP A 24 6.54 18.20 10.88
C TRP A 24 7.45 19.23 10.20
N ASN A 25 7.33 19.46 8.88
CA ASN A 25 8.27 20.31 8.14
C ASN A 25 7.66 21.61 7.58
N TRP A 26 6.71 22.20 8.32
CA TRP A 26 6.06 23.45 7.92
C TRP A 26 6.85 24.72 8.29
N SER A 27 7.89 24.63 9.15
CA SER A 27 8.63 25.82 9.64
C SER A 27 10.09 25.92 9.22
N LYS A 28 10.62 24.97 8.45
CA LYS A 28 12.01 25.04 7.96
C LYS A 28 12.06 24.91 6.45
N ALA A 29 12.12 26.07 5.80
CA ALA A 29 12.39 26.23 4.37
C ALA A 29 13.87 25.94 4.01
N ASP A 30 14.73 25.76 5.02
CA ASP A 30 16.15 25.42 4.89
C ASP A 30 16.44 24.04 5.50
N PRO A 31 17.21 23.16 4.83
CA PRO A 31 17.96 23.40 3.59
C PRO A 31 17.18 22.95 2.34
N LEU A 32 17.35 23.67 1.23
CA LEU A 32 16.91 23.23 -0.09
C LEU A 32 17.62 21.91 -0.46
N VAL A 33 16.86 20.85 -0.74
CA VAL A 33 17.45 19.62 -1.28
C VAL A 33 17.83 19.91 -2.73
N LEU A 34 19.08 19.62 -3.13
CA LEU A 34 19.60 19.86 -4.48
C LEU A 34 19.60 21.35 -4.94
N GLY A 35 19.51 22.33 -4.02
CA GLY A 35 19.63 23.76 -4.34
C GLY A 35 18.42 24.40 -5.05
N PHE A 36 17.34 23.65 -5.27
CA PHE A 36 16.12 24.12 -5.94
C PHE A 36 14.82 23.50 -5.38
N LEU A 37 14.91 22.33 -4.75
CA LEU A 37 13.72 21.53 -4.44
C LEU A 37 13.32 21.68 -2.97
N PRO A 38 12.09 22.13 -2.66
CA PRO A 38 11.62 22.20 -1.29
C PRO A 38 11.56 20.79 -0.69
N VAL A 39 12.06 20.64 0.55
CA VAL A 39 12.07 19.36 1.30
C VAL A 39 10.69 18.71 1.31
N GLY A 40 9.62 19.50 1.37
CA GLY A 40 8.24 19.00 1.31
C GLY A 40 7.89 18.27 0.01
N LEU A 41 8.45 18.69 -1.14
CA LEU A 41 8.21 18.03 -2.43
C LEU A 41 8.99 16.73 -2.55
N ALA A 42 10.25 16.72 -2.09
CA ALA A 42 11.07 15.50 -2.02
C ALA A 42 10.43 14.47 -1.08
N TYR A 43 9.86 14.92 0.03
CA TYR A 43 9.10 14.10 0.97
C TYR A 43 7.86 13.49 0.33
N HIS A 44 7.08 14.28 -0.41
CA HIS A 44 5.93 13.78 -1.16
C HIS A 44 6.33 12.74 -2.22
N ALA A 45 7.42 12.95 -2.95
CA ALA A 45 7.94 11.98 -3.90
C ALA A 45 8.35 10.66 -3.22
N ALA A 46 9.03 10.74 -2.08
CA ALA A 46 9.37 9.57 -1.27
C ALA A 46 8.11 8.88 -0.71
N TYR A 47 7.09 9.63 -0.31
CA TYR A 47 5.82 9.11 0.16
C TYR A 47 5.06 8.35 -0.94
N CYS A 48 5.01 8.89 -2.16
CA CYS A 48 4.44 8.20 -3.31
C CYS A 48 5.17 6.88 -3.62
N ALA A 49 6.50 6.86 -3.52
CA ALA A 49 7.30 5.65 -3.70
C ALA A 49 7.02 4.60 -2.60
N LEU A 50 6.90 5.04 -1.35
CA LEU A 50 6.49 4.21 -0.22
C LEU A 50 5.10 3.61 -0.41
N ALA A 51 4.14 4.42 -0.87
CA ALA A 51 2.78 3.96 -1.17
C ALA A 51 2.75 2.90 -2.28
N ALA A 52 3.53 3.10 -3.35
CA ALA A 52 3.68 2.12 -4.42
C ALA A 52 4.31 0.81 -3.91
N LEU A 53 5.35 0.89 -3.08
CA LEU A 53 5.96 -0.28 -2.42
C LEU A 53 4.98 -1.01 -1.53
N MET A 54 4.19 -0.28 -0.72
CA MET A 54 3.17 -0.85 0.14
C MET A 54 2.11 -1.61 -0.68
N MET A 55 1.66 -1.01 -1.78
CA MET A 55 0.73 -1.67 -2.72
C MET A 55 1.34 -2.97 -3.29
N LEU A 56 2.62 -2.94 -3.65
CA LEU A 56 3.34 -4.10 -4.21
C LEU A 56 3.45 -5.24 -3.18
N VAL A 57 3.78 -4.91 -1.94
CA VAL A 57 3.81 -5.87 -0.81
C VAL A 57 2.42 -6.44 -0.55
N LEU A 58 1.38 -5.61 -0.60
CA LEU A 58 0.00 -6.04 -0.38
C LEU A 58 -0.46 -6.99 -1.50
N VAL A 59 -0.18 -6.69 -2.76
CA VAL A 59 -0.46 -7.60 -3.87
C VAL A 59 0.34 -8.91 -3.72
N LYS A 60 1.59 -8.87 -3.29
CA LYS A 60 2.39 -10.10 -3.13
C LYS A 60 1.95 -10.98 -1.96
N LEU A 61 1.46 -10.38 -0.87
CA LEU A 61 1.16 -11.11 0.37
C LEU A 61 -0.33 -11.38 0.58
N ALA A 62 -1.20 -10.47 0.15
CA ALA A 62 -2.64 -10.53 0.40
C ALA A 62 -3.45 -10.92 -0.84
N TRP A 63 -2.86 -10.92 -2.04
CA TRP A 63 -3.54 -11.43 -3.24
C TRP A 63 -3.56 -12.96 -3.21
N PRO A 64 -4.75 -13.59 -3.10
CA PRO A 64 -4.87 -15.03 -2.98
C PRO A 64 -4.63 -15.72 -4.32
N ALA A 65 -3.78 -16.76 -4.35
CA ALA A 65 -3.52 -17.53 -5.56
C ALA A 65 -4.72 -18.39 -6.03
N ASP A 66 -5.76 -18.51 -5.22
CA ASP A 66 -6.97 -19.30 -5.50
C ASP A 66 -8.04 -18.54 -6.30
N LEU A 67 -7.71 -17.36 -6.85
CA LEU A 67 -8.62 -16.57 -7.68
C LEU A 67 -9.19 -17.38 -8.85
N ASP A 68 -8.35 -18.15 -9.55
CA ASP A 68 -8.76 -18.98 -10.68
C ASP A 68 -9.74 -20.10 -10.25
N ARG A 69 -9.58 -20.63 -9.03
CA ARG A 69 -10.51 -21.64 -8.48
C ARG A 69 -11.84 -21.03 -8.07
N ILE A 70 -11.80 -19.81 -7.51
CA ILE A 70 -13.01 -19.08 -7.14
C ILE A 70 -13.78 -18.70 -8.41
N GLU A 71 -13.08 -18.22 -9.45
CA GLU A 71 -13.66 -17.86 -10.74
C GLU A 71 -14.32 -19.06 -11.42
N SER A 72 -13.60 -20.18 -11.58
CA SER A 72 -14.16 -21.41 -12.18
C SER A 72 -15.37 -21.96 -11.40
N ARG A 73 -15.35 -21.93 -10.06
CA ARG A 73 -16.51 -22.32 -9.25
C ARG A 73 -17.73 -21.41 -9.48
N LEU A 74 -17.50 -20.10 -9.60
CA LEU A 74 -18.57 -19.14 -9.86
C LEU A 74 -19.14 -19.29 -11.28
N GLU A 75 -18.30 -19.63 -12.26
CA GLU A 75 -18.75 -19.94 -13.63
C GLU A 75 -19.61 -21.20 -13.69
N ASP A 76 -19.22 -22.26 -12.97
CA ASP A 76 -20.00 -23.50 -12.88
C ASP A 76 -21.35 -23.28 -12.17
N GLU A 77 -21.39 -22.45 -11.12
CA GLU A 77 -22.62 -22.11 -10.40
C GLU A 77 -23.56 -21.19 -11.21
N ARG A 78 -23.00 -20.32 -12.06
CA ARG A 78 -23.77 -19.50 -13.00
C ARG A 78 -24.23 -20.27 -14.24
N ARG A 79 -23.66 -21.45 -14.52
CA ARG A 79 -24.05 -22.24 -15.68
C ARG A 79 -25.47 -22.76 -15.49
N PRO A 80 -26.40 -22.45 -16.41
CA PRO A 80 -27.75 -23.00 -16.32
C PRO A 80 -27.69 -24.53 -16.45
N PRO A 81 -28.61 -25.27 -15.79
CA PRO A 81 -28.67 -26.72 -15.90
C PRO A 81 -28.84 -27.10 -17.37
N GLN A 82 -27.94 -27.95 -17.85
CA GLN A 82 -28.00 -28.49 -19.21
C GLN A 82 -29.23 -29.41 -19.30
N PRO A 83 -30.08 -29.26 -20.32
CA PRO A 83 -31.26 -30.11 -20.52
C PRO A 83 -30.91 -31.57 -20.82
#